data_AF-A0A512L466-F1
#
_entry.id   AF-A0A512L466-F1
#
_cell.length_a   1.000
_cell.length_b   1.000
_cell.length_c   1.000
_cell.angle_alpha   90.00
_cell.angle_beta   90.00
_cell.angle_gamma   90.00
#
_symmetry.space_group_name_H-M   'P 1'
#
loop_
_entity.id
_entity.type
_entity.pdbx_description
1 polymer ?
#
loop_
_entity_poly.entity_id
_entity_poly.type
_entity_poly.pdbx_seq_one_letter_code
_entity_poly.pdbx_strand_id
1 'polypeptide(L)' 'MRIRVSDILELLAAGESREQILADYPYLEAEDITAVLLYAARQFDHPVLIAA' A
#
# COMPACT_ATOMS: atom_id res chain seq x y z
N MET A 1 2.91 10.04 -12.87
CA MET A 1 2.14 8.80 -13.12
C MET A 1 1.27 8.49 -11.90
N ARG A 2 0.28 7.61 -12.01
CA ARG A 2 -0.59 7.24 -10.88
C ARG A 2 -0.64 5.72 -10.75
N ILE A 3 -0.16 5.19 -9.64
CA ILE A 3 -0.36 3.81 -9.20
C ILE A 3 -1.41 3.84 -8.08
N ARG A 4 -2.25 2.80 -7.97
CA ARG A 4 -3.24 2.73 -6.88
C ARG A 4 -2.59 2.13 -5.63
N VAL A 5 -3.07 2.54 -4.47
CA VAL A 5 -2.72 1.93 -3.18
C VAL A 5 -2.94 0.42 -3.22
N SER A 6 -4.06 -0.01 -3.80
CA SER A 6 -4.39 -1.44 -3.97
C SER A 6 -3.33 -2.21 -4.76
N ASP A 7 -2.77 -1.61 -5.82
CA ASP A 7 -1.81 -2.28 -6.69
C ASP A 7 -0.50 -2.56 -5.92
N ILE A 8 -0.04 -1.59 -5.13
CA ILE A 8 1.15 -1.76 -4.27
C ILE A 8 0.90 -2.83 -3.21
N LEU A 9 -0.29 -2.85 -2.60
CA LEU A 9 -0.65 -3.87 -1.61
C LEU A 9 -0.75 -5.27 -2.22
N GLU A 10 -1.27 -5.40 -3.45
CA GLU A 10 -1.33 -6.67 -4.18
C GLU A 10 0.07 -7.21 -4.52
N LEU A 11 0.99 -6.34 -4.96
CA LEU A 11 2.39 -6.71 -5.23
C LEU A 11 3.06 -7.22 -3.95
N LEU A 12 2.96 -6.46 -2.86
CA LEU A 12 3.51 -6.85 -1.56
C LEU A 12 2.89 -8.17 -1.07
N ALA A 13 1.59 -8.38 -1.26
CA ALA A 13 0.91 -9.62 -0.91
C ALA A 13 1.35 -10.81 -1.79
N ALA A 14 1.73 -10.56 -3.04
CA ALA A 14 2.30 -11.55 -3.96
C ALA A 14 3.75 -11.93 -3.60
N GLY A 15 4.38 -11.24 -2.64
CA GLY A 15 5.74 -11.50 -2.19
C GLY A 15 6.82 -10.68 -2.92
N GLU A 16 6.44 -9.69 -3.72
CA GLU A 16 7.37 -8.72 -4.28
C GLU A 16 8.10 -7.96 -3.16
N SER A 17 9.43 -7.84 -3.28
CA SER A 17 10.23 -7.04 -2.35
C SER A 17 10.07 -5.55 -2.63
N ARG A 18 10.34 -4.72 -1.61
CA ARG A 18 10.26 -3.25 -1.76
C ARG A 18 11.26 -2.76 -2.81
N GLU A 19 12.42 -3.40 -2.87
CA GLU A 19 13.50 -3.08 -3.80
C GLU A 19 13.09 -3.38 -5.25
N GLN A 20 12.41 -4.50 -5.49
CA GLN A 20 11.89 -4.85 -6.82
C GLN A 20 10.79 -3.89 -7.26
N ILE A 21 9.84 -3.57 -6.37
CA ILE A 21 8.78 -2.60 -6.66
C ILE A 21 9.37 -1.24 -7.04
N LEU A 22 10.40 -0.76 -6.33
CA LEU A 22 11.05 0.52 -6.65
C LEU A 22 11.83 0.47 -7.97
N ALA A 23 12.39 -0.70 -8.34
CA ALA A 23 13.07 -0.88 -9.61
C ALA A 23 12.09 -0.88 -10.79
N ASP A 24 10.94 -1.55 -10.65
CA ASP A 24 9.91 -1.66 -11.69
C ASP A 24 9.10 -0.36 -11.84
N TYR A 25 9.01 0.42 -10.76
CA TYR A 25 8.32 1.71 -10.72
C TYR A 25 9.28 2.83 -10.30
N PRO A 26 10.15 3.32 -11.21
CA PRO A 26 11.20 4.30 -10.88
C PRO A 26 10.68 5.70 -10.49
N TYR A 27 9.37 5.90 -10.51
CA TYR A 27 8.69 7.12 -10.04
C TYR A 27 8.15 6.99 -8.61
N LEU A 28 8.28 5.81 -7.98
CA LEU A 28 7.94 5.56 -6.58
C LEU A 28 9.16 5.81 -5.70
N GLU A 29 8.93 6.43 -4.56
CA GLU A 29 9.92 6.57 -3.49
C GLU A 29 9.67 5.53 -2.39
N ALA A 30 10.67 5.20 -1.58
CA ALA A 30 10.53 4.21 -0.50
C ALA A 30 9.50 4.67 0.56
N GLU A 31 9.40 5.98 0.73
CA GLU A 31 8.46 6.70 1.57
C GLU A 31 7.02 6.47 1.11
N ASP A 32 6.76 6.36 -0.20
CA ASP A 32 5.43 6.11 -0.74
C ASP A 32 4.91 4.73 -0.33
N ILE A 33 5.76 3.70 -0.37
CA ILE A 33 5.41 2.34 0.10
C ILE A 33 5.06 2.39 1.59
N THR A 34 5.82 3.15 2.38
CA THR A 34 5.53 3.33 3.81
C THR A 34 4.19 4.05 4.02
N ALA A 35 3.91 5.10 3.23
CA ALA A 35 2.66 5.84 3.29
C ALA A 35 1.45 4.97 2.89
N VAL A 36 1.61 4.10 1.89
CA VAL A 36 0.59 3.11 1.48
C VAL A 36 0.25 2.14 2.61
N LEU A 37 1.26 1.56 3.26
CA LEU A 37 1.07 0.65 4.39
C LEU A 37 0.39 1.35 5.57
N LEU A 38 0.80 2.58 5.88
CA LEU A 38 0.19 3.38 6.94
C LEU A 38 -1.27 3.75 6.61
N TYR A 39 -1.54 4.12 5.36
CA TYR A 39 -2.89 4.39 4.89
C TYR A 39 -3.77 3.14 5.05
N ALA A 40 -3.28 1.98 4.60
CA ALA A 40 -3.99 0.70 4.72
C ALA A 40 -4.28 0.36 6.18
N ALA A 41 -3.28 0.48 7.08
CA ALA A 41 -3.47 0.24 8.51
C ALA A 41 -4.58 1.11 9.12
N ARG A 42 -4.66 2.39 8.73
CA ARG A 42 -5.71 3.32 9.18
C ARG A 42 -7.10 2.97 8.67
N GLN A 43 -7.22 2.30 7.51
CA GLN A 43 -8.51 1.81 7.00
C GLN A 43 -9.07 0.62 7.79
N PHE A 44 -8.31 0.05 8.72
CA PHE A 44 -8.81 -0.99 9.62
C PHE A 44 -8.96 -0.50 11.07
N ASP A 45 -8.49 0.72 11.36
CA ASP A 45 -8.49 1.33 12.69
C ASP A 45 -9.70 2.23 12.92
N HIS A 46 -10.87 1.82 12.41
CA HIS A 46 -12.13 2.49 12.71
C HIS A 46 -13.14 1.50 13.31
N PRO A 47 -13.84 1.89 14.40
CA PRO A 47 -14.79 1.02 15.06
C PRO A 47 -15.88 0.59 14.07
N VAL A 48 -16.05 -0.72 13.92
CA VAL A 48 -17.15 -1.29 13.13
C VAL A 48 -18.45 -0.96 13.87
N LEU A 49 -19.15 0.07 13.41
CA LEU A 49 -20.49 0.40 13.90
C LEU A 49 -21.48 -0.57 13.25
N ILE A 50 -21.94 -1.56 14.01
CA ILE A 50 -23.09 -2.37 13.62
C ILE A 50 -24.34 -1.54 13.90
N ALA A 51 -25.00 -1.03 12.85
CA ALA A 51 -26.32 -0.43 12.98
C ALA A 51 -27.35 -1.54 13.28
N ALA A 52 -28.16 -1.34 14.32
CA ALA A 52 -29.20 -2.25 14.78
C ALA A 52 -30.49 -2.15 13.95
#